data_AF-A0A1I6H730-F1
#
_entry.id   AF-A0A1I6H730-F1
#
_cell.length_a   1.000
_cell.length_b   1.000
_cell.length_c   1.000
_cell.angle_alpha   90.00
_cell.angle_beta   90.00
_cell.angle_gamma   90.00
#
_symmetry.space_group_name_H-M   'P 1'
#
loop_
_entity.id
_entity.type
_entity.pdbx_description
1 polymer ?
#
loop_
_entity_poly.entity_id
_entity_poly.type
_entity_poly.pdbx_seq_one_letter_code
_entity_poly.pdbx_strand_id
1 'polypeptide(L)'
;MTPSFFEIVQLSNGDYALKRVDDDAAPLVKISFSREAREMMENRDMTVARAMIDAGIEAVSHLNEGLDWEEADSEDFESHAHHTLH
;
A
#
# COMPACT_ATOMS: atom_id res chain seq x y z
N MET A 1 -23.06 8.88 -7.89
CA MET A 1 -22.25 8.72 -6.67
C MET A 1 -21.51 10.03 -6.46
N THR A 2 -21.55 10.59 -5.25
CA THR A 2 -20.61 11.66 -4.89
C THR A 2 -19.18 11.07 -4.93
N PRO A 3 -18.18 11.80 -5.43
CA PRO A 3 -16.81 11.32 -5.37
C PRO A 3 -16.44 11.13 -3.89
N SER A 4 -16.05 9.91 -3.52
CA SER A 4 -15.48 9.65 -2.20
C SER A 4 -14.02 10.09 -2.23
N PHE A 5 -13.66 10.98 -1.33
CA PHE A 5 -12.25 11.33 -1.13
C PHE A 5 -11.59 10.32 -0.19
N PHE A 6 -10.35 9.98 -0.50
CA PHE A 6 -9.52 9.13 0.35
C PHE A 6 -8.36 9.94 0.92
N GLU A 7 -8.00 9.62 2.15
CA GLU A 7 -6.86 10.20 2.84
C GLU A 7 -5.97 9.13 3.45
N ILE A 8 -4.68 9.46 3.57
CA ILE A 8 -3.69 8.64 4.26
C ILE A 8 -3.45 9.28 5.62
N VAL A 9 -3.75 8.55 6.68
CA VAL A 9 -3.59 9.00 8.07
C VAL A 9 -2.60 8.11 8.81
N GLN A 10 -1.83 8.70 9.72
CA GLN A 10 -1.07 7.94 10.70
C GLN A 10 -1.97 7.59 11.88
N LEU A 11 -2.02 6.30 12.22
CA LEU A 11 -2.75 5.77 13.35
C LEU A 11 -1.98 5.98 14.66
N SER A 12 -2.65 5.85 15.80
CA SER A 12 -2.04 6.02 17.13
C SER A 12 -0.95 5.01 17.44
N ASN A 13 -0.94 3.85 16.77
CA ASN A 13 0.12 2.85 16.86
C ASN A 13 1.31 3.12 15.90
N GLY A 14 1.25 4.22 15.16
CA GLY A 14 2.27 4.63 14.19
C GLY A 14 2.19 3.93 12.83
N ASP A 15 1.16 3.14 12.58
CA ASP A 15 0.88 2.58 11.25
C ASP A 15 0.19 3.61 10.35
N TYR A 16 0.16 3.35 9.05
CA TYR A 16 -0.51 4.21 8.07
C TYR A 16 -1.77 3.54 7.55
N ALA A 17 -2.83 4.32 7.36
CA ALA A 17 -4.11 3.81 6.90
C ALA A 17 -4.67 4.67 5.78
N LEU A 18 -5.19 4.02 4.72
CA LEU A 18 -6.02 4.66 3.70
C LEU A 18 -7.49 4.58 4.13
N LYS A 19 -8.15 5.72 4.30
CA LYS A 19 -9.54 5.80 4.78
C LYS A 19 -10.36 6.74 3.89
N ARG A 20 -11.69 6.58 3.95
CA ARG A 20 -12.63 7.54 3.38
C ARG A 20 -12.67 8.77 4.29
N VAL A 21 -12.70 9.96 3.69
CA VAL A 21 -12.82 11.22 4.43
C VAL A 21 -14.23 11.39 5.03
N ASP A 22 -15.23 10.83 4.36
CA ASP A 22 -16.65 11.10 4.65
C ASP A 22 -17.26 10.11 5.66
N ASP A 23 -16.53 9.09 6.11
CA ASP A 23 -17.03 8.11 7.09
C ASP A 23 -15.94 7.56 8.02
N ASP A 24 -16.38 7.05 9.18
CA ASP A 24 -15.52 6.37 10.16
C ASP A 24 -15.40 4.87 9.89
N ALA A 25 -15.59 4.42 8.64
CA ALA A 25 -15.50 2.99 8.32
C ALA A 25 -14.09 2.44 8.57
N ALA A 26 -14.02 1.10 8.55
CA ALA A 26 -12.75 0.40 8.62
C ALA A 26 -11.80 0.87 7.50
N PRO A 27 -10.49 1.03 7.79
CA PRO A 27 -9.51 1.38 6.77
C PRO A 27 -9.55 0.41 5.58
N LEU A 28 -9.37 0.96 4.38
CA LEU A 28 -9.28 0.18 3.15
C LEU A 28 -7.96 -0.58 3.08
N VAL A 29 -6.88 0.07 3.53
CA VAL A 29 -5.52 -0.47 3.56
C VAL A 29 -4.87 -0.03 4.86
N LYS A 30 -4.04 -0.91 5.44
CA LYS A 30 -3.13 -0.59 6.55
C LYS A 30 -1.71 -1.01 6.18
N ILE A 31 -0.76 -0.12 6.41
CA ILE A 31 0.68 -0.34 6.19
C ILE A 31 1.38 -0.23 7.54
N SER A 32 2.03 -1.31 7.95
CA SER A 32 2.81 -1.37 9.19
C SER A 32 4.27 -1.61 8.83
N PHE A 33 5.11 -0.59 9.02
CA PHE A 33 6.55 -0.77 8.89
C PHE A 33 7.13 -1.36 10.17
N SER A 34 8.02 -2.33 10.02
CA SER A 34 8.84 -2.81 11.14
C SER A 34 9.68 -1.66 11.70
N ARG A 35 10.14 -1.81 12.95
CA ARG A 35 11.01 -0.81 13.57
C ARG A 35 12.28 -0.56 12.76
N GLU A 36 12.92 -1.63 12.29
CA GLU A 36 14.13 -1.56 11.46
C GLU A 36 13.87 -0.77 10.16
N ALA A 37 12.76 -1.04 9.47
CA ALA A 37 12.40 -0.31 8.25
C ALA A 37 12.20 1.19 8.51
N ARG A 38 11.56 1.56 9.63
CA ARG A 38 11.38 2.97 10.01
C ARG A 38 12.70 3.67 10.32
N GLU A 39 13.62 2.96 10.99
CA GLU A 39 14.97 3.46 11.28
C GLU A 39 15.76 3.70 9.98
N MET A 40 15.67 2.78 9.01
CA MET A 40 16.31 2.92 7.69
C MET A 40 15.72 4.09 6.87
N MET A 41 14.43 4.35 7.00
CA MET A 41 13.74 5.41 6.24
C MET A 41 13.95 6.81 6.84
N GLU A 42 14.62 6.94 7.98
CA GLU A 42 14.98 8.23 8.60
C GLU A 42 13.79 9.22 8.71
N ASN A 43 12.62 8.76 9.17
CA ASN A 43 11.37 9.53 9.27
C ASN A 43 10.72 9.91 7.91
N ARG A 44 11.01 9.17 6.84
CA ARG A 44 10.35 9.29 5.53
C ARG A 44 9.27 8.24 5.31
N ASP A 45 8.87 7.54 6.37
CA ASP A 45 7.84 6.50 6.39
C ASP A 45 6.48 6.96 5.81
N MET A 46 6.04 8.19 6.08
CA MET A 46 4.84 8.76 5.44
C MET A 46 4.98 8.89 3.92
N THR A 47 6.12 9.39 3.44
CA THR A 47 6.39 9.56 2.01
C THR A 47 6.41 8.19 1.32
N VAL A 48 7.01 7.19 1.95
CA VAL A 48 7.05 5.81 1.45
C VAL A 48 5.65 5.20 1.44
N ALA A 49 4.87 5.31 2.51
CA ALA A 49 3.50 4.82 2.57
C ALA A 49 2.63 5.41 1.45
N ARG A 50 2.77 6.72 1.19
CA ARG A 50 2.08 7.39 0.09
C ARG A 50 2.49 6.82 -1.27
N ALA A 51 3.78 6.68 -1.52
CA ALA A 51 4.28 6.10 -2.77
C ALA A 51 3.78 4.66 -2.99
N MET A 52 3.72 3.83 -1.94
CA MET A 52 3.17 2.48 -2.02
C MET A 52 1.68 2.46 -2.37
N ILE A 53 0.89 3.39 -1.83
CA ILE A 53 -0.53 3.51 -2.14
C ILE A 53 -0.73 4.02 -3.57
N ASP A 54 0.03 5.03 -3.99
CA ASP A 54 0.00 5.56 -5.36
C ASP A 54 0.29 4.43 -6.37
N ALA A 55 1.34 3.64 -6.13
CA ALA A 55 1.70 2.47 -6.95
C ALA A 55 0.60 1.39 -6.96
N GLY A 56 -0.06 1.14 -5.82
CA GLY A 56 -1.18 0.20 -5.76
C GLY A 56 -2.39 0.64 -6.59
N ILE A 57 -2.69 1.95 -6.61
CA ILE A 57 -3.77 2.52 -7.44
C ILE A 57 -3.43 2.39 -8.92
N GLU A 58 -2.18 2.67 -9.30
CA GLU A 58 -1.70 2.47 -10.66
C GLU A 58 -1.82 1.00 -11.08
N ALA A 59 -1.37 0.06 -10.24
CA ALA A 59 -1.46 -1.37 -10.51
C ALA A 59 -2.91 -1.83 -10.74
N VAL A 60 -3.87 -1.39 -9.92
CA VAL A 60 -5.30 -1.72 -10.10
C VAL A 60 -5.84 -1.17 -11.44
N SER A 61 -5.39 0.01 -11.86
CA SER A 61 -5.81 0.60 -13.13
C SER A 61 -5.36 -0.27 -14.31
N HIS A 62 -4.11 -0.72 -14.30
CA HIS A 62 -3.56 -1.60 -15.34
C HIS A 62 -4.28 -2.96 -15.40
N LEU A 63 -4.60 -3.56 -14.24
CA LEU A 63 -5.37 -4.82 -14.18
C LEU A 63 -6.77 -4.69 -14.79
N ASN A 64 -7.40 -3.52 -14.64
CA ASN A 64 -8.74 -3.27 -15.18
C ASN A 64 -8.74 -2.95 -16.69
N GLU A 65 -7.61 -2.49 -17.22
CA GLU A 65 -7.41 -2.22 -18.65
C GLU A 65 -6.98 -3.47 -19.45
N GLY A 66 -6.79 -4.63 -18.80
CA GLY A 66 -6.47 -5.89 -19.46
C GLY A 66 -5.11 -5.91 -20.15
N LEU A 67 -4.19 -5.03 -19.73
CA LEU A 67 -2.80 -5.06 -20.18
C LEU A 67 -2.05 -6.09 -19.33
N ASP A 68 -1.72 -7.21 -19.96
CA ASP A 68 -0.83 -8.23 -19.41
C ASP A 68 0.48 -7.58 -18.94
N TRP A 69 0.75 -7.66 -17.64
CA TRP A 69 2.04 -7.35 -17.03
C TRP A 69 3.12 -8.40 -17.40
N GLU A 70 3.03 -9.03 -18.57
CA GLU A 70 3.86 -10.19 -18.97
C GLU A 70 5.28 -9.85 -19.44
N GLU A 71 5.76 -8.60 -19.36
CA GLU A 71 7.15 -8.25 -19.78
C GLU A 71 8.00 -7.55 -18.71
N ALA A 72 7.60 -7.54 -17.44
CA ALA A 72 8.49 -7.17 -16.34
C ALA A 72 8.77 -8.40 -15.45
N ASP A 73 9.64 -9.30 -15.93
CA ASP A 73 10.23 -10.45 -15.22
C ASP A 73 9.28 -11.16 -14.23
N SER A 74 8.42 -12.01 -14.79
CA SER A 74 7.45 -12.87 -14.10
C SER A 74 8.05 -14.08 -13.38
N GLU A 75 9.31 -14.05 -12.93
CA GLU A 75 9.90 -15.20 -12.20
C GLU A 75 9.70 -15.17 -10.67
N ASP A 76 9.19 -14.10 -10.04
CA ASP A 76 9.19 -14.02 -8.56
C ASP A 76 7.82 -13.97 -7.85
N PHE A 77 6.70 -13.70 -8.55
CA PHE A 77 5.41 -13.46 -7.87
C PHE A 77 4.52 -14.70 -7.65
N GLU A 78 4.91 -15.88 -8.14
CA GLU A 78 4.11 -17.12 -7.98
C GLU A 78 4.36 -17.89 -6.67
N SER A 79 5.17 -17.39 -5.73
CA SER A 79 5.36 -18.04 -4.42
C SER A 79 4.46 -17.49 -3.31
N HIS A 80 3.15 -17.45 -3.55
CA HIS A 80 2.17 -17.19 -2.49
C HIS A 80 1.99 -18.40 -1.55
N ALA A 81 2.92 -18.60 -0.61
CA ALA A 81 2.63 -19.20 0.70
C ALA A 81 3.83 -19.05 1.66
N HIS A 82 3.70 -18.15 2.65
CA HIS A 82 4.48 -18.17 3.90
C HIS A 82 5.98 -18.48 3.75
N HIS A 83 6.80 -17.49 3.37
CA HIS A 83 8.23 -17.56 3.68
C HIS A 83 8.58 -16.56 4.78
N THR A 84 8.78 -17.08 5.99
CA THR A 84 9.52 -16.35 7.03
C THR A 84 10.99 -16.49 6.67
N LEU A 85 11.61 -15.40 6.21
CA LEU A 85 13.06 -15.34 6.03
C LEU A 85 13.73 -15.45 7.40
N HIS A 86 14.68 -16.38 7.53
CA HIS A 86 15.50 -16.62 8.73
C HIS A 86 16.89 -16.02 8.54
#